data_AF-A0A5E5BYI8-F1
#
_entry.id   AF-A0A5E5BYI8-F1
#
_cell.length_a   1.000
_cell.length_b   1.000
_cell.length_c   1.000
_cell.angle_alpha   90.00
_cell.angle_beta   90.00
_cell.angle_gamma   90.00
#
_symmetry.space_group_name_H-M   'P 1'
#
loop_
_entity.id
_entity.type
_entity.pdbx_description
1 polymer ?
#
loop_
_entity_poly.entity_id
_entity_poly.type
_entity_poly.pdbx_seq_one_letter_code
_entity_poly.pdbx_strand_id
1 'polypeptide(L)'
;MARQYSPRYRQTINAVSAPESRLLLLQINHPDLAVPIRVVCDTQDVTCNGNVYTAMAFSCSLPDDQQGRLPQASIEIDNVSRELTQWLEVSRGGVGATATFSEILRSVPDHIEWSITMDMSKVSVVSQKIVATLGFLDTLNQQAVAVQFRPDTSPGVF
;
A
#
# COMPACT_ATOMS: atom_id res chain seq x y z
N MET A 1 -19.94 1.07 1.04
CA MET A 1 -20.25 0.94 -0.41
C MET A 1 -20.22 -0.53 -0.79
N ALA A 2 -21.22 -1.02 -1.50
CA ALA A 2 -21.23 -2.41 -1.98
C ALA A 2 -20.15 -2.60 -3.06
N ARG A 3 -19.22 -3.54 -2.84
CA ARG A 3 -18.14 -3.83 -3.79
C ARG A 3 -18.72 -4.53 -5.02
N GLN A 4 -18.64 -3.90 -6.19
CA GLN A 4 -19.12 -4.48 -7.45
C GLN A 4 -18.02 -5.32 -8.10
N TYR A 5 -17.99 -6.60 -7.75
CA TYR A 5 -17.10 -7.58 -8.39
C TYR A 5 -17.68 -8.14 -9.70
N SER A 6 -16.79 -8.53 -10.63
CA SER A 6 -17.21 -9.22 -11.85
C SER A 6 -17.84 -10.59 -11.56
N PRO A 7 -18.70 -11.12 -12.46
CA PRO A 7 -19.30 -12.43 -12.29
C PRO A 7 -18.26 -13.56 -12.19
N ARG A 8 -17.15 -13.46 -12.93
CA ARG A 8 -16.04 -14.42 -12.89
C ARG A 8 -15.34 -14.38 -11.54
N TYR A 9 -15.00 -13.19 -11.05
CA TYR A 9 -14.37 -13.04 -9.74
C TYR A 9 -15.26 -13.60 -8.60
N ARG A 10 -16.58 -13.33 -8.67
CA ARG A 10 -17.56 -13.90 -7.73
C ARG A 10 -17.64 -15.43 -7.79
N GLN A 11 -17.49 -16.02 -8.96
CA GLN A 11 -17.45 -17.49 -9.08
C GLN A 11 -16.18 -18.04 -8.45
N THR A 12 -15.03 -17.42 -8.73
CA THR A 12 -13.72 -17.83 -8.22
C THR A 12 -13.64 -17.76 -6.69
N ILE A 13 -14.13 -16.67 -6.07
CA ILE A 13 -14.09 -16.52 -4.60
C ILE A 13 -15.04 -17.49 -3.86
N ASN A 14 -16.15 -17.87 -4.49
CA ASN A 14 -17.15 -18.75 -3.88
C ASN A 14 -16.89 -20.24 -4.19
N ALA A 15 -16.01 -20.55 -5.15
CA ALA A 15 -15.71 -21.92 -5.54
C ALA A 15 -14.74 -22.58 -4.56
N VAL A 16 -15.06 -23.81 -4.14
CA VAL A 16 -14.16 -24.65 -3.33
C VAL A 16 -12.90 -25.04 -4.11
N SER A 17 -13.04 -25.27 -5.41
CA SER A 17 -11.94 -25.36 -6.36
C SER A 17 -12.05 -24.19 -7.32
N ALA A 18 -11.32 -23.13 -7.01
CA ALA A 18 -11.26 -21.94 -7.82
C ALA A 18 -10.72 -22.31 -9.23
N PRO A 19 -11.44 -21.98 -10.32
CA PRO A 19 -10.97 -22.25 -11.67
C PRO A 19 -9.76 -21.39 -12.05
N GLU A 20 -9.52 -20.29 -11.33
CA GLU A 20 -8.47 -19.32 -11.60
C GLU A 20 -7.84 -18.80 -10.30
N SER A 21 -6.61 -18.28 -10.41
CA SER A 21 -5.92 -17.64 -9.30
C SER A 21 -6.21 -16.14 -9.25
N ARG A 22 -6.56 -15.65 -8.07
CA ARG A 22 -6.63 -14.22 -7.75
C ARG A 22 -5.24 -13.72 -7.38
N LEU A 23 -4.85 -12.56 -7.90
CA LEU A 23 -3.56 -11.95 -7.61
C LEU A 23 -3.77 -10.60 -6.93
N LEU A 24 -2.95 -10.36 -5.92
CA LEU A 24 -2.89 -9.07 -5.24
C LEU A 24 -1.70 -8.29 -5.77
N LEU A 25 -1.98 -7.16 -6.38
CA LEU A 25 -1.03 -6.18 -6.86
C LEU A 25 -0.84 -5.12 -5.78
N LEU A 26 0.40 -4.72 -5.56
CA LEU A 26 0.76 -3.58 -4.73
C LEU A 26 1.55 -2.59 -5.57
N GLN A 27 1.11 -1.35 -5.57
CA GLN A 27 1.85 -0.22 -6.12
C GLN A 27 2.17 0.76 -4.99
N ILE A 28 3.45 1.03 -4.76
CA ILE A 28 3.93 2.04 -3.82
C ILE A 28 4.35 3.27 -4.63
N ASN A 29 3.72 4.40 -4.34
CA ASN A 29 4.01 5.68 -4.96
C ASN A 29 4.57 6.66 -3.92
N HIS A 30 5.55 7.48 -4.32
CA HIS A 30 6.17 8.48 -3.46
C HIS A 30 6.58 9.70 -4.31
N PRO A 31 6.46 10.94 -3.81
CA PRO A 31 6.84 12.14 -4.57
C PRO A 31 8.31 12.16 -5.00
N ASP A 32 9.21 11.60 -4.21
CA ASP A 32 10.65 11.51 -4.55
C ASP A 32 10.99 10.35 -5.50
N LEU A 33 10.01 9.52 -5.89
CA LEU A 33 10.22 8.42 -6.84
C LEU A 33 9.80 8.83 -8.26
N ALA A 34 10.73 8.73 -9.21
CA ALA A 34 10.41 8.91 -10.63
C ALA A 34 9.58 7.75 -11.21
N VAL A 35 9.74 6.54 -10.66
CA VAL A 35 9.00 5.34 -11.04
C VAL A 35 8.45 4.69 -9.78
N PRO A 36 7.13 4.40 -9.72
CA PRO A 36 6.53 3.74 -8.56
C PRO A 36 6.98 2.28 -8.49
N ILE A 37 7.07 1.75 -7.27
CA ILE A 37 7.44 0.36 -7.04
C ILE A 37 6.20 -0.50 -7.21
N ARG A 38 6.29 -1.57 -8.00
CA ARG A 38 5.16 -2.42 -8.38
C ARG A 38 5.51 -3.87 -8.12
N VAL A 39 4.76 -4.51 -7.24
CA VAL A 39 4.97 -5.91 -6.86
C VAL A 39 3.66 -6.69 -6.89
N VAL A 40 3.74 -7.97 -7.21
CA VAL A 40 2.60 -8.88 -7.24
C VAL A 40 2.87 -10.08 -6.34
N CYS A 41 1.86 -10.46 -5.55
CA CYS A 41 1.94 -11.65 -4.68
C CYS A 41 1.75 -12.91 -5.53
N ASP A 42 2.80 -13.26 -6.27
CA ASP A 42 2.83 -14.38 -7.19
C ASP A 42 4.28 -14.87 -7.37
N THR A 43 4.46 -15.98 -8.08
CA THR A 43 5.76 -16.56 -8.44
C THR A 43 6.27 -16.08 -9.80
N GLN A 44 5.43 -15.36 -10.57
CA GLN A 44 5.75 -14.86 -11.91
C GLN A 44 5.36 -13.40 -12.05
N ASP A 45 6.17 -12.64 -12.77
CA ASP A 45 5.88 -11.24 -13.07
C ASP A 45 4.58 -11.14 -13.88
N VAL A 46 3.78 -10.12 -13.60
CA VAL A 46 2.50 -9.88 -14.27
C VAL A 46 2.50 -8.49 -14.85
N THR A 47 2.06 -8.36 -16.10
CA THR A 47 1.81 -7.06 -16.71
C THR A 47 0.32 -6.74 -16.60
N CYS A 48 0.00 -5.60 -15.99
CA CYS A 48 -1.36 -5.10 -15.83
C CYS A 48 -1.41 -3.65 -16.30
N ASN A 49 -2.30 -3.33 -17.26
CA ASN A 49 -2.48 -2.00 -17.83
C ASN A 49 -1.16 -1.38 -18.35
N GLY A 50 -0.32 -2.22 -18.98
CA GLY A 50 0.99 -1.80 -19.51
C GLY A 50 2.09 -1.60 -18.47
N ASN A 51 1.82 -1.87 -17.19
CA ASN A 51 2.82 -1.80 -16.11
C ASN A 51 3.23 -3.21 -15.68
N VAL A 52 4.54 -3.43 -15.59
CA VAL A 52 5.10 -4.70 -15.07
C VAL A 52 5.10 -4.66 -13.55
N TYR A 53 4.56 -5.70 -12.94
CA TYR A 53 4.60 -5.98 -11.51
C TYR A 53 5.53 -7.15 -11.28
N THR A 54 6.56 -6.93 -10.48
CA THR A 54 7.56 -7.95 -10.16
C THR A 54 7.00 -8.95 -9.16
N ALA A 55 7.19 -10.24 -9.40
CA ALA A 55 6.80 -11.30 -8.49
C ALA A 55 7.59 -11.20 -7.17
N MET A 56 6.86 -10.93 -6.10
CA MET A 56 7.44 -10.88 -4.76
C MET A 56 6.39 -11.27 -3.72
N ALA A 57 6.79 -12.13 -2.79
CA ALA A 57 5.94 -12.48 -1.67
C ALA A 57 5.76 -11.25 -0.76
N PHE A 58 4.50 -10.93 -0.47
CA PHE A 58 4.14 -9.98 0.57
C PHE A 58 2.88 -10.44 1.28
N SER A 59 2.78 -10.10 2.56
CA SER A 59 1.61 -10.32 3.39
C SER A 59 0.97 -8.97 3.69
N CYS A 60 -0.36 -8.92 3.65
CA CYS A 60 -1.12 -7.75 4.05
C CYS A 60 -2.14 -8.18 5.08
N SER A 61 -2.11 -7.58 6.26
CA SER A 61 -3.19 -7.66 7.22
C SER A 61 -4.08 -6.43 7.02
N LEU A 62 -5.30 -6.66 6.52
CA LEU A 62 -6.30 -5.61 6.43
C LEU A 62 -6.88 -5.35 7.84
N PRO A 63 -7.16 -4.09 8.21
CA PRO A 63 -7.74 -3.80 9.51
C PRO A 63 -9.11 -4.44 9.60
N ASP A 64 -9.33 -5.16 10.70
CA ASP A 64 -10.66 -5.59 11.09
C ASP A 64 -11.43 -4.32 11.53
N ASP A 65 -12.64 -4.13 11.00
CA ASP A 65 -13.49 -2.97 11.27
C ASP A 65 -14.08 -3.06 12.68
N GLN A 66 -13.22 -3.05 13.71
CA GLN A 66 -13.64 -3.00 15.10
C GLN A 66 -13.94 -1.56 15.48
N GLN A 67 -15.19 -1.33 15.89
CA GLN A 67 -15.71 -0.02 16.27
C GLN A 67 -14.80 0.68 17.28
N GLY A 68 -14.33 1.89 16.95
CA GLY A 68 -13.66 2.82 17.88
C GLY A 68 -12.15 2.99 17.73
N ARG A 69 -11.49 2.36 16.74
CA ARG A 69 -10.08 2.63 16.41
C ARG A 69 -9.93 3.07 14.96
N LEU A 70 -8.92 3.91 14.69
CA LEU A 70 -8.49 4.19 13.32
C LEU A 70 -8.09 2.85 12.67
N PRO A 71 -8.67 2.50 11.52
CA PRO A 71 -8.33 1.27 10.82
C PRO A 71 -6.86 1.33 10.39
N GLN A 72 -6.03 0.47 10.98
CA GLN A 72 -4.62 0.30 10.65
C GLN A 72 -4.40 -1.06 9.98
N ALA A 73 -4.03 -1.06 8.71
CA ALA A 73 -3.50 -2.24 8.04
C ALA A 73 -2.00 -2.35 8.33
N SER A 74 -1.46 -3.57 8.28
CA SER A 74 -0.01 -3.75 8.16
C SER A 74 0.32 -4.47 6.87
N ILE A 75 1.40 -4.07 6.24
CA ILE A 75 1.97 -4.78 5.11
C ILE A 75 3.40 -5.19 5.44
N GLU A 76 3.73 -6.43 5.13
CA GLU A 76 5.06 -6.99 5.25
C GLU A 76 5.49 -7.49 3.87
N ILE A 77 6.54 -6.89 3.33
CA ILE A 77 7.08 -7.22 2.01
C ILE A 77 8.45 -7.83 2.22
N ASP A 78 8.73 -8.96 1.58
CA ASP A 78 10.08 -9.51 1.57
C ASP A 78 11.00 -8.59 0.77
N ASN A 79 12.12 -8.19 1.36
CA ASN A 79 13.08 -7.24 0.81
C ASN A 79 14.35 -7.96 0.35
N VAL A 80 14.17 -8.95 -0.53
CA VAL A 80 15.26 -9.79 -1.04
C VAL A 80 16.17 -9.00 -2.00
N SER A 81 15.63 -8.04 -2.76
CA SER A 81 16.37 -7.28 -3.77
C SER A 81 17.13 -6.05 -3.24
N ARG A 82 16.96 -5.67 -1.95
CA ARG A 82 17.53 -4.44 -1.33
C ARG A 82 17.10 -3.11 -1.97
N GLU A 83 16.43 -3.12 -3.12
CA GLU A 83 15.92 -1.93 -3.80
C GLU A 83 14.95 -1.13 -2.92
N LEU A 84 14.10 -1.82 -2.16
CA LEU A 84 13.17 -1.18 -1.24
C LEU A 84 13.88 -0.54 -0.04
N THR A 85 15.02 -1.09 0.43
CA THR A 85 15.83 -0.44 1.47
C THR A 85 16.44 0.86 0.96
N GLN A 86 17.03 0.83 -0.24
CA GLN A 86 17.58 2.03 -0.85
C GLN A 86 16.50 3.09 -1.06
N TRP A 87 15.30 2.69 -1.48
CA TRP A 87 14.16 3.60 -1.54
C TRP A 87 13.81 4.22 -0.18
N LEU A 88 13.78 3.42 0.88
CA LEU A 88 13.45 3.92 2.22
C LEU A 88 14.45 4.98 2.71
N GLU A 89 15.72 4.79 2.39
CA GLU A 89 16.78 5.76 2.69
C GLU A 89 16.59 7.06 1.90
N VAL A 90 16.31 6.97 0.59
CA VAL A 90 16.09 8.14 -0.28
C VAL A 90 14.83 8.92 0.13
N SER A 91 13.76 8.20 0.47
CA SER A 91 12.47 8.77 0.88
C SER A 91 12.42 9.25 2.34
N ARG A 92 13.57 9.31 3.03
CA ARG A 92 13.69 9.73 4.43
C ARG A 92 12.71 8.99 5.37
N GLY A 93 12.53 7.69 5.16
CA GLY A 93 11.59 6.88 5.94
C GLY A 93 10.18 6.77 5.34
N GLY A 94 10.01 7.07 4.05
CA GLY A 94 8.75 6.85 3.33
C GLY A 94 7.63 7.82 3.70
N VAL A 95 7.97 9.04 4.14
CA VAL A 95 7.00 10.04 4.59
C VAL A 95 6.21 10.57 3.39
N GLY A 96 4.90 10.31 3.36
CA GLY A 96 4.04 10.67 2.23
C GLY A 96 4.01 9.62 1.11
N ALA A 97 4.50 8.41 1.37
CA ALA A 97 4.27 7.29 0.48
C ALA A 97 2.80 6.85 0.51
N THR A 98 2.26 6.47 -0.64
CA THR A 98 0.92 5.89 -0.79
C THR A 98 1.04 4.48 -1.32
N ALA A 99 0.27 3.55 -0.76
CA ALA A 99 0.18 2.18 -1.22
C ALA A 99 -1.20 1.94 -1.84
N THR A 100 -1.21 1.61 -3.13
CA THR A 100 -2.40 1.20 -3.84
C THR A 100 -2.40 -0.32 -3.98
N PHE A 101 -3.36 -0.96 -3.33
CA PHE A 101 -3.64 -2.38 -3.53
C PHE A 101 -4.65 -2.53 -4.62
N SER A 102 -4.42 -3.46 -5.53
CA SER A 102 -5.40 -3.82 -6.56
C SER A 102 -5.51 -5.33 -6.65
N GLU A 103 -6.72 -5.84 -6.79
CA GLU A 103 -6.98 -7.26 -6.95
C GLU A 103 -7.41 -7.54 -8.38
N ILE A 104 -6.78 -8.54 -9.00
CA ILE A 104 -7.02 -8.94 -10.38
C ILE A 104 -7.17 -10.45 -10.47
N LEU A 105 -7.71 -10.92 -11.60
CA LEU A 105 -7.65 -12.32 -12.00
C LEU A 105 -6.45 -12.53 -12.92
N ARG A 106 -5.72 -13.63 -12.73
CA ARG A 106 -4.56 -13.96 -13.57
C ARG A 106 -4.91 -14.13 -15.05
N SER A 107 -6.14 -14.54 -15.36
CA SER A 107 -6.66 -14.72 -16.72
C SER A 107 -6.94 -13.40 -17.45
N VAL A 108 -7.26 -12.34 -16.70
CA VAL A 108 -7.62 -11.01 -17.22
C VAL A 108 -6.87 -9.95 -16.41
N PRO A 109 -5.54 -9.85 -16.59
CA PRO A 109 -4.70 -9.00 -15.74
C PRO A 109 -4.98 -7.51 -15.91
N ASP A 110 -5.57 -7.08 -17.03
CA ASP A 110 -5.94 -5.68 -17.27
C ASP A 110 -7.26 -5.27 -16.58
N HIS A 111 -8.03 -6.23 -16.07
CA HIS A 111 -9.29 -5.96 -15.37
C HIS A 111 -9.09 -5.93 -13.85
N ILE A 112 -9.13 -4.72 -13.28
CA ILE A 112 -9.04 -4.49 -11.84
C ILE A 112 -10.41 -4.68 -11.20
N GLU A 113 -10.52 -5.71 -10.36
CA GLU A 113 -11.76 -6.06 -9.66
C GLU A 113 -12.01 -5.18 -8.44
N TRP A 114 -10.94 -4.83 -7.75
CA TRP A 114 -10.98 -3.96 -6.59
C TRP A 114 -9.67 -3.21 -6.46
N SER A 115 -9.75 -1.96 -6.03
CA SER A 115 -8.58 -1.16 -5.71
C SER A 115 -8.83 -0.30 -4.48
N ILE A 116 -7.82 -0.15 -3.64
CA ILE A 116 -7.81 0.77 -2.50
C ILE A 116 -6.46 1.45 -2.44
N THR A 117 -6.47 2.76 -2.19
CA THR A 117 -5.25 3.52 -1.91
C THR A 117 -5.26 3.94 -0.46
N MET A 118 -4.15 3.68 0.24
CA MET A 118 -3.94 4.01 1.65
C MET A 118 -2.61 4.74 1.81
N ASP A 119 -2.54 5.59 2.84
CA ASP A 119 -1.31 6.29 3.19
C ASP A 119 -0.42 5.34 3.98
N MET A 120 0.87 5.33 3.64
CA MET A 120 1.87 4.57 4.37
C MET A 120 2.39 5.41 5.52
N SER A 121 2.41 4.81 6.70
CA SER A 121 2.95 5.37 7.93
C SER A 121 3.86 4.35 8.60
N LYS A 122 4.84 4.81 9.39
CA LYS A 122 5.71 3.94 10.19
C LYS A 122 6.32 2.79 9.36
N VAL A 123 7.07 3.13 8.31
CA VAL A 123 7.81 2.13 7.52
C VAL A 123 9.09 1.76 8.28
N SER A 124 9.36 0.47 8.39
CA SER A 124 10.51 -0.08 9.11
C SER A 124 11.11 -1.27 8.36
N VAL A 125 12.42 -1.45 8.48
CA VAL A 125 13.14 -2.59 7.89
C VAL A 125 13.58 -3.52 9.00
N VAL A 126 13.18 -4.79 8.93
CA VAL A 126 13.55 -5.82 9.90
C VAL A 126 14.09 -7.04 9.16
N SER A 127 15.38 -7.34 9.33
CA SER A 127 16.02 -8.60 8.90
C SER A 127 15.55 -9.13 7.53
N GLN A 128 15.69 -8.32 6.47
CA GLN A 128 15.27 -8.61 5.08
C GLN A 128 13.77 -8.52 4.79
N LYS A 129 12.99 -7.93 5.68
CA LYS A 129 11.58 -7.61 5.46
C LYS A 129 11.32 -6.14 5.69
N ILE A 130 10.34 -5.60 4.97
CA ILE A 130 9.88 -4.23 5.13
C ILE A 130 8.46 -4.28 5.65
N VAL A 131 8.29 -3.73 6.85
CA VAL A 131 7.00 -3.64 7.52
C VAL A 131 6.56 -2.20 7.47
N ALA A 132 5.38 -1.96 6.90
CA ALA A 132 4.75 -0.64 6.88
C ALA A 132 3.36 -0.71 7.48
N THR A 133 2.97 0.36 8.18
CA THR A 133 1.62 0.51 8.71
C THR A 133 0.81 1.37 7.76
N LEU A 134 -0.28 0.82 7.23
CA LEU A 134 -1.17 1.51 6.33
C LEU A 134 -2.32 2.09 7.13
N GLY A 135 -2.67 3.33 6.85
CA GLY A 135 -3.80 3.98 7.46
C GLY A 135 -4.43 4.96 6.49
N PHE A 136 -5.58 5.50 6.88
CA PHE A 136 -6.06 6.72 6.29
C PHE A 136 -5.43 7.89 7.03
N LEU A 137 -5.11 8.97 6.32
CA LEU A 137 -4.72 10.22 6.95
C LEU A 137 -5.75 10.59 8.02
N ASP A 138 -5.27 10.76 9.26
CA ASP A 138 -6.08 11.29 10.35
C ASP A 138 -6.19 12.81 10.20
N THR A 139 -6.89 13.26 9.16
CA THR A 139 -7.12 14.68 8.87
C THR A 139 -7.87 15.36 10.02
N LEU A 140 -8.58 14.59 10.84
CA LEU A 140 -9.36 15.09 11.98
C LEU A 140 -8.49 15.38 13.20
N ASN A 141 -7.41 14.62 13.44
CA ASN A 141 -6.44 14.91 14.51
C ASN A 141 -5.16 15.62 14.03
N GLN A 142 -5.09 16.04 12.76
CA GLN A 142 -4.02 16.95 12.34
C GLN A 142 -4.12 18.26 13.14
N GLN A 143 -2.99 18.75 13.63
CA GLN A 143 -2.95 20.07 14.25
C GLN A 143 -3.42 21.11 13.22
N ALA A 144 -4.53 21.78 13.52
CA ALA A 144 -5.15 22.76 12.63
C ALA A 144 -4.24 23.97 12.33
N VAL A 145 -3.17 24.16 13.11
CA VAL A 145 -2.27 25.29 13.01
C VAL A 145 -0.86 24.80 12.69
N ALA A 146 -0.41 25.04 11.45
CA ALA A 146 0.92 24.66 10.98
C ALA A 146 2.06 25.51 11.57
N VAL A 147 1.74 26.69 12.14
CA VAL A 147 2.72 27.66 12.64
C VAL A 147 2.45 27.94 14.11
N GLN A 148 3.36 27.50 14.97
CA GLN A 148 3.33 27.84 16.39
C GLN A 148 4.19 29.08 16.65
N PHE A 149 3.68 30.00 17.46
CA PHE A 149 4.43 31.14 17.97
C PHE A 149 5.44 30.62 18.99
N ARG A 150 6.69 30.47 18.57
CA ARG A 150 7.84 30.18 19.42
C ARG A 150 8.80 31.39 19.40
N PRO A 151 9.64 31.58 20.42
CA PRO A 151 10.57 32.71 20.47
C PRO A 151 11.49 32.82 19.24
N ASP A 152 11.77 31.70 18.58
CA ASP A 152 12.54 31.60 17.33
C ASP A 152 11.76 32.00 16.07
N THR A 153 10.45 31.76 16.03
CA THR A 153 9.61 32.02 14.84
C THR A 153 8.83 33.33 14.93
N SER A 154 8.73 33.94 16.10
CA SER A 154 8.02 35.22 16.31
C SER A 154 8.64 36.04 17.44
N PRO A 155 9.77 36.73 17.18
CA PRO A 155 10.51 37.47 18.20
C PRO A 155 9.78 38.70 18.76
N GLY A 156 8.73 39.17 18.07
CA GLY A 156 7.98 40.37 18.45
C GLY A 156 6.76 40.12 19.35
N VAL A 157 6.46 38.87 19.71
CA VAL A 157 5.29 38.48 20.52
C VAL A 157 5.69 38.01 21.93
N PHE A 158 6.99 37.84 22.19
CA PHE A 158 7.55 37.42 23.47
C PHE A 158 8.41 38.53 24.09
#